data_AF-A0A661S9Y4-F1
#
_entry.id   AF-A0A661S9Y4-F1
#
_cell.length_a   1.000
_cell.length_b   1.000
_cell.length_c   1.000
_cell.angle_alpha   90.00
_cell.angle_beta   90.00
_cell.angle_gamma   90.00
#
_symmetry.space_group_name_H-M   'P 1'
#
loop_
_entity.id
_entity.type
_entity.pdbx_description
1 polymer ?
#
loop_
_entity_poly.entity_id
_entity_poly.type
_entity_poly.pdbx_seq_one_letter_code
_entity_poly.pdbx_strand_id
1 'polypeptide(L)'
;MTNEEQILERIERLENEIAPMARAARSMGELREELTPRVNEAVQALIVELADVESDFQIEDLLFLIKKAMRNVRNLNFTLDQLKNFIDFAQTAEPLMKSTVPQIIYYLDDLERKGLFQMATVFIDVVTKIGETHTAEDMEQIGDGMAELIGILKKLTAPEALALLNNAADLPASMDLSRAKPVGPLGMFWRLGDPDVKEGMGVLIELSKSLGALKGIDKEP
;
A
#
# COMPACT_ATOMS: atom_id res chain seq x y z
N MET A 1 87.89 -6.80 27.78
CA MET A 1 87.43 -5.69 26.93
C MET A 1 87.93 -4.41 27.56
N THR A 2 88.68 -3.61 26.82
CA THR A 2 89.21 -2.32 27.29
C THR A 2 88.11 -1.26 27.25
N ASN A 3 88.22 -0.21 28.07
CA ASN A 3 87.19 0.83 28.20
C ASN A 3 86.85 1.53 26.86
N GLU A 4 87.80 1.57 25.92
CA GLU A 4 87.61 2.13 24.59
C GLU A 4 86.65 1.29 23.72
N GLU A 5 86.70 -0.03 23.84
CA GLU A 5 85.80 -0.94 23.12
C GLU A 5 84.34 -0.77 23.61
N GLN A 6 84.15 -0.58 24.92
CA GLN A 6 82.81 -0.35 25.49
C GLN A 6 82.23 1.02 25.13
N ILE A 7 83.07 2.04 24.94
CA ILE A 7 82.63 3.37 24.49
C ILE A 7 82.22 3.32 23.03
N LEU A 8 83.02 2.67 22.17
CA LEU A 8 82.69 2.49 20.76
C LEU A 8 81.39 1.71 20.58
N GLU A 9 81.20 0.62 21.33
CA GLU A 9 79.96 -0.17 21.28
C GLU A 9 78.73 0.64 21.72
N ARG A 10 78.87 1.51 22.74
CA ARG A 10 77.76 2.40 23.17
C ARG A 10 77.45 3.48 22.14
N ILE A 11 78.46 4.04 21.49
CA ILE A 11 78.26 5.05 20.44
C ILE A 11 77.60 4.41 19.22
N GLU A 12 78.04 3.23 18.81
CA GLU A 12 77.48 2.50 17.68
C GLU A 12 76.03 2.07 17.96
N ARG A 13 75.71 1.74 19.21
CA ARG A 13 74.34 1.44 19.65
C ARG A 13 73.45 2.69 19.66
N LEU A 14 73.96 3.83 20.15
CA LEU A 14 73.27 5.12 20.07
C LEU A 14 73.05 5.57 18.62
N GLU A 15 74.03 5.36 17.74
CA GLU A 15 73.92 5.68 16.32
C GLU A 15 72.87 4.81 15.63
N ASN A 16 72.81 3.51 15.95
CA ASN A 16 71.78 2.60 15.43
C ASN A 16 70.37 2.93 15.95
N GLU A 17 70.22 3.42 17.19
CA GLU A 17 68.93 3.86 17.73
C GLU A 17 68.47 5.21 17.15
N ILE A 18 69.42 6.11 16.85
CA ILE A 18 69.12 7.47 16.35
C ILE A 18 69.01 7.52 14.82
N ALA A 19 69.66 6.60 14.09
CA ALA A 19 69.62 6.53 12.63
C ALA A 19 68.20 6.48 12.02
N PRO A 20 67.24 5.66 12.50
CA PRO A 20 65.87 5.68 11.97
C PRO A 20 65.12 6.97 12.29
N MET A 21 65.37 7.60 13.43
CA MET A 21 64.78 8.91 13.78
C MET A 21 65.35 10.03 12.90
N ALA A 22 66.66 10.01 12.62
CA ALA A 22 67.31 10.96 11.72
C ALA A 22 66.82 10.81 10.27
N ARG A 23 66.57 9.58 9.81
CA ARG A 23 65.96 9.32 8.49
C ARG A 23 64.52 9.82 8.42
N ALA A 24 63.72 9.55 9.45
CA ALA A 24 62.34 10.05 9.53
C ALA A 24 62.29 11.59 9.53
N ALA A 25 63.19 12.23 10.27
CA ALA A 25 63.31 13.70 10.28
C ALA A 25 63.69 14.27 8.91
N ARG A 26 64.59 13.61 8.16
CA ARG A 26 64.92 14.01 6.77
C ARG A 26 63.76 13.82 5.82
N SER A 27 63.06 12.68 5.86
CA SER A 27 61.89 12.45 4.99
C SER A 27 60.75 13.45 5.24
N MET A 28 60.58 13.89 6.50
CA MET A 28 59.63 14.95 6.83
C MET A 28 60.10 16.32 6.31
N GLY A 29 61.41 16.57 6.31
CA GLY A 29 62.02 17.75 5.71
C GLY A 29 61.82 17.81 4.20
N GLU A 30 62.07 16.68 3.51
CA GLU A 30 61.89 16.51 2.06
C GLU A 30 60.43 16.65 1.65
N LEU A 31 59.49 15.99 2.34
CA LEU A 31 58.05 16.17 2.12
C LEU A 31 57.64 17.63 2.28
N ARG A 32 58.17 18.32 3.29
CA ARG A 32 57.90 19.76 3.48
C ARG A 32 58.45 20.58 2.32
N GLU A 33 59.66 20.29 1.86
CA GLU A 33 60.32 21.01 0.77
C GLU A 33 59.67 20.75 -0.59
N GLU A 34 59.19 19.54 -0.85
CA GLU A 34 58.45 19.16 -2.08
C GLU A 34 56.99 19.65 -2.08
N LEU A 35 56.34 19.70 -0.92
CA LEU A 35 54.96 20.19 -0.80
C LEU A 35 54.89 21.72 -0.83
N THR A 36 55.91 22.43 -0.31
CA THR A 36 55.91 23.90 -0.23
C THR A 36 55.62 24.59 -1.58
N PRO A 37 56.29 24.24 -2.70
CA PRO A 37 55.97 24.85 -3.99
C PRO A 37 54.61 24.42 -4.55
N ARG A 38 54.23 23.14 -4.42
CA ARG A 38 52.96 22.62 -4.95
C ARG A 38 51.73 23.11 -4.18
N VAL A 39 51.86 23.42 -2.89
CA VAL A 39 50.78 24.01 -2.09
C VAL A 39 50.46 25.41 -2.61
N ASN A 40 51.47 26.22 -2.92
CA ASN A 40 51.23 27.55 -3.49
C ASN A 40 50.57 27.46 -4.86
N GLU A 41 51.04 26.57 -5.73
CA GLU A 41 50.44 26.35 -7.06
C GLU A 41 48.98 25.85 -6.97
N ALA A 42 48.69 24.92 -6.07
CA ALA A 42 47.34 24.41 -5.86
C ALA A 42 46.38 25.46 -5.27
N VAL A 43 46.87 26.27 -4.32
CA VAL A 43 46.10 27.40 -3.76
C VAL A 43 45.83 28.44 -4.85
N GLN A 44 46.82 28.73 -5.68
CA GLN A 44 46.70 29.71 -6.76
C GLN A 44 45.75 29.23 -7.86
N ALA A 45 45.79 27.94 -8.23
CA ALA A 45 44.84 27.34 -9.17
C ALA A 45 43.40 27.36 -8.64
N LEU A 46 43.20 27.03 -7.35
CA LEU A 46 41.90 27.14 -6.70
C LEU A 46 41.38 28.59 -6.70
N ILE A 47 42.25 29.58 -6.44
CA ILE A 47 41.85 31.00 -6.48
C ILE A 47 41.42 31.42 -7.89
N VAL A 48 42.13 30.98 -8.94
CA VAL A 48 41.80 31.33 -10.33
C VAL A 48 40.49 30.67 -10.78
N GLU A 49 40.29 29.39 -10.44
CA GLU A 49 39.09 28.64 -10.82
C GLU A 49 37.85 29.06 -10.01
N LEU A 50 38.04 29.47 -8.75
CA LEU A 50 36.98 30.03 -7.91
C LEU A 50 36.67 31.50 -8.25
N ALA A 51 37.59 32.24 -8.89
CA ALA A 51 37.33 33.59 -9.41
C ALA A 51 36.46 33.58 -10.68
N ASP A 52 36.31 32.43 -11.34
CA ASP A 52 35.40 32.22 -12.48
C ASP A 52 33.98 31.83 -12.01
N VAL A 53 33.82 31.48 -10.73
CA VAL A 53 32.52 31.32 -10.06
C VAL A 53 32.07 32.71 -9.57
N GLU A 54 30.85 33.08 -9.94
CA GLU A 54 30.25 34.42 -9.82
C GLU A 54 30.63 35.25 -8.56
N SER A 55 30.67 36.58 -8.71
CA SER A 55 31.33 37.63 -7.92
C SER A 55 31.16 37.70 -6.39
N ASP A 56 30.48 36.75 -5.75
CA ASP A 56 30.24 36.71 -4.31
C ASP A 56 31.16 35.73 -3.55
N PHE A 57 32.03 34.97 -4.23
CA PHE A 57 32.88 33.99 -3.56
C PHE A 57 34.18 34.62 -3.01
N GLN A 58 34.26 34.84 -1.69
CA GLN A 58 35.47 35.35 -1.02
C GLN A 58 36.30 34.20 -0.42
N ILE A 59 37.64 34.35 -0.38
CA ILE A 59 38.54 33.37 0.27
C ILE A 59 38.19 33.22 1.76
N GLU A 60 37.72 34.30 2.39
CA GLU A 60 37.19 34.31 3.74
C GLU A 60 36.01 33.35 3.93
N ASP A 61 35.12 33.25 2.94
CA ASP A 61 33.98 32.34 2.98
C ASP A 61 34.42 30.87 2.88
N LEU A 62 35.43 30.58 2.06
CA LEU A 62 36.03 29.24 2.00
C LEU A 62 36.66 28.86 3.35
N LEU A 63 37.43 29.77 3.96
CA LEU A 63 38.01 29.54 5.28
C LEU A 63 36.94 29.39 6.37
N PHE A 64 35.85 30.16 6.27
CA PHE A 64 34.71 30.04 7.16
C PHE A 64 33.99 28.70 7.00
N LEU A 65 33.78 28.23 5.76
CA LEU A 65 33.21 26.93 5.44
C LEU A 65 34.10 25.79 5.94
N ILE A 66 35.42 25.86 5.75
CA ILE A 66 36.37 24.88 6.28
C ILE A 66 36.29 24.84 7.81
N LYS A 67 36.30 26.00 8.49
CA LYS A 67 36.13 26.07 9.95
C LYS A 67 34.77 25.52 10.40
N LYS A 68 33.69 25.82 9.67
CA LYS A 68 32.33 25.34 9.96
C LYS A 68 32.22 23.83 9.76
N ALA A 69 32.85 23.30 8.71
CA ALA A 69 32.96 21.87 8.46
C ALA A 69 33.76 21.18 9.57
N MET A 70 34.93 21.71 9.94
CA MET A 70 35.74 21.20 11.07
C MET A 70 34.98 21.21 12.39
N ARG A 71 34.26 22.30 12.68
CA ARG A 71 33.42 22.41 13.89
C ARG A 71 32.24 21.44 13.89
N ASN A 72 31.75 21.10 12.70
CA ASN A 72 30.64 20.18 12.50
C ASN A 72 31.07 18.76 12.09
N VAL A 73 32.35 18.41 12.19
CA VAL A 73 32.87 17.06 11.85
C VAL A 73 32.07 15.96 12.55
N ARG A 74 31.62 16.21 13.78
CA ARG A 74 30.80 15.26 14.54
C ARG A 74 29.44 14.98 13.88
N ASN A 75 28.80 16.01 13.34
CA ASN A 75 27.55 15.88 12.60
C ASN A 75 27.78 15.27 11.21
N LEU A 76 28.90 15.60 10.55
CA LEU A 76 29.27 15.00 9.27
C LEU A 76 29.52 13.49 9.43
N ASN A 77 30.27 13.09 10.47
CA ASN A 77 30.47 11.68 10.79
C ASN A 77 29.15 10.98 11.09
N PHE A 78 28.28 11.58 11.89
CA PHE A 78 26.94 11.04 12.14
C PHE A 78 26.13 10.84 10.84
N THR A 79 26.15 11.80 9.91
CA THR A 79 25.48 11.67 8.62
C THR A 79 26.12 10.57 7.76
N LEU A 80 27.45 10.46 7.74
CA LEU A 80 28.16 9.40 7.02
C LEU A 80 27.82 8.01 7.60
N ASP A 81 27.75 7.89 8.92
CA ASP A 81 27.32 6.68 9.61
C ASP A 81 25.84 6.36 9.28
N GLN A 82 24.97 7.37 9.21
CA GLN A 82 23.58 7.19 8.84
C GLN A 82 23.42 6.76 7.36
N LEU A 83 24.25 7.31 6.46
CA LEU A 83 24.29 6.88 5.06
C LEU A 83 24.76 5.43 4.95
N LYS A 84 25.75 5.01 5.76
CA LYS A 84 26.16 3.61 5.85
C LYS A 84 25.01 2.71 6.29
N ASN A 85 24.32 3.09 7.37
CA ASN A 85 23.14 2.35 7.86
C ASN A 85 22.03 2.26 6.79
N PHE A 86 21.83 3.33 6.01
CA PHE A 86 20.86 3.32 4.91
C PHE A 86 21.28 2.40 3.76
N ILE A 87 22.56 2.39 3.39
CA ILE A 87 23.10 1.47 2.39
C ILE A 87 22.98 0.03 2.86
N ASP A 88 23.31 -0.25 4.12
CA ASP A 88 23.17 -1.58 4.72
C ASP A 88 21.70 -2.04 4.73
N PHE A 89 20.77 -1.13 5.08
CA PHE A 89 19.33 -1.37 4.97
C PHE A 89 18.92 -1.64 3.52
N ALA A 90 19.36 -0.81 2.57
CA ALA A 90 19.01 -0.96 1.16
C ALA A 90 19.52 -2.30 0.59
N GLN A 91 20.74 -2.70 0.94
CA GLN A 91 21.30 -4.01 0.58
C GLN A 91 20.54 -5.17 1.23
N THR A 92 20.07 -5.00 2.47
CA THR A 92 19.25 -6.01 3.16
C THR A 92 17.85 -6.11 2.56
N ALA A 93 17.27 -4.98 2.15
CA ALA A 93 15.94 -4.90 1.56
C ALA A 93 15.94 -5.27 0.07
N GLU A 94 17.06 -5.12 -0.65
CA GLU A 94 17.15 -5.37 -2.09
C GLU A 94 16.65 -6.77 -2.50
N PRO A 95 17.04 -7.89 -1.86
CA PRO A 95 16.53 -9.21 -2.18
C PRO A 95 15.01 -9.33 -1.92
N LEU A 96 14.54 -8.76 -0.81
CA LEU A 96 13.13 -8.76 -0.45
C LEU A 96 12.32 -7.98 -1.49
N MET A 97 12.81 -6.82 -1.92
CA MET A 97 12.19 -6.00 -2.95
C MET A 97 12.20 -6.71 -4.30
N LYS A 98 13.32 -7.34 -4.70
CA LYS A 98 13.39 -8.13 -5.94
C LYS A 98 12.41 -9.30 -5.97
N SER A 99 12.07 -9.88 -4.81
CA SER A 99 11.06 -10.93 -4.71
C SER A 99 9.63 -10.39 -4.59
N THR A 100 9.42 -9.32 -3.82
CA THR A 100 8.09 -8.84 -3.40
C THR A 100 7.50 -7.89 -4.43
N VAL A 101 8.29 -7.01 -5.03
CA VAL A 101 7.82 -6.03 -6.02
C VAL A 101 7.17 -6.72 -7.22
N PRO A 102 7.76 -7.76 -7.84
CA PRO A 102 7.08 -8.47 -8.93
C PRO A 102 5.75 -9.08 -8.49
N GLN A 103 5.69 -9.66 -7.28
CA GLN A 103 4.47 -10.27 -6.76
C GLN A 103 3.36 -9.22 -6.52
N ILE A 104 3.71 -8.04 -6.02
CA ILE A 104 2.78 -6.91 -5.92
C ILE A 104 2.32 -6.48 -7.30
N ILE A 105 3.22 -6.35 -8.28
CA ILE A 105 2.87 -5.98 -9.66
C ILE A 105 1.91 -7.00 -10.25
N TYR A 106 2.18 -8.30 -10.13
CA TYR A 106 1.27 -9.35 -10.62
C TYR A 106 -0.09 -9.31 -9.93
N TYR A 107 -0.10 -9.07 -8.61
CA TYR A 107 -1.35 -8.94 -7.87
C TYR A 107 -2.14 -7.72 -8.33
N LEU A 108 -1.51 -6.57 -8.51
CA LEU A 108 -2.16 -5.36 -8.99
C LEU A 108 -2.64 -5.51 -10.45
N ASP A 109 -1.87 -6.17 -11.32
CA ASP A 109 -2.28 -6.48 -12.70
C ASP A 109 -3.49 -7.44 -12.73
N ASP A 110 -3.51 -8.45 -11.87
CA ASP A 110 -4.66 -9.35 -11.72
C ASP A 110 -5.90 -8.61 -11.22
N LEU A 111 -5.74 -7.69 -10.26
CA LEU A 111 -6.83 -6.81 -9.82
C LEU A 111 -7.35 -5.92 -10.95
N GLU A 112 -6.45 -5.33 -11.73
CA GLU A 112 -6.79 -4.49 -12.89
C GLU A 112 -7.53 -5.30 -13.96
N ARG A 113 -7.01 -6.48 -14.33
CA ARG A 113 -7.63 -7.41 -15.29
C ARG A 113 -9.03 -7.87 -14.86
N LYS A 114 -9.25 -8.05 -13.56
CA LYS A 114 -10.56 -8.38 -12.98
C LYS A 114 -11.48 -7.17 -12.89
N GLY A 115 -11.03 -5.98 -13.29
CA GLY A 115 -11.81 -4.75 -13.24
C GLY A 115 -12.04 -4.22 -11.82
N LEU A 116 -11.29 -4.71 -10.82
CA LEU A 116 -11.52 -4.35 -9.41
C LEU A 116 -11.19 -2.88 -9.15
N PHE A 117 -10.21 -2.30 -9.83
CA PHE A 117 -9.94 -0.85 -9.75
C PHE A 117 -11.07 -0.02 -10.32
N GLN A 118 -11.62 -0.41 -11.48
CA GLN A 118 -12.77 0.28 -12.05
C GLN A 118 -13.99 0.21 -11.13
N MET A 119 -14.23 -0.96 -10.53
CA MET A 119 -15.31 -1.14 -9.57
C MET A 119 -15.10 -0.28 -8.31
N ALA A 120 -13.86 -0.21 -7.80
CA ALA A 120 -13.52 0.65 -6.67
C ALA A 120 -13.73 2.13 -6.98
N THR A 121 -13.33 2.61 -8.17
CA THR A 121 -13.59 3.98 -8.61
C THR A 121 -15.07 4.27 -8.69
N VAL A 122 -15.87 3.38 -9.32
CA VAL A 122 -17.33 3.54 -9.40
C VAL A 122 -17.95 3.56 -8.01
N PHE A 123 -17.49 2.70 -7.10
CA PHE A 123 -17.97 2.67 -5.73
C PHE A 123 -17.67 3.98 -5.00
N ILE A 124 -16.44 4.49 -5.10
CA ILE A 124 -16.05 5.79 -4.54
C ILE A 124 -16.92 6.90 -5.12
N ASP A 125 -17.10 6.94 -6.44
CA ASP A 125 -17.94 7.95 -7.11
C ASP A 125 -19.40 7.90 -6.64
N VAL A 126 -19.95 6.70 -6.45
CA VAL A 126 -21.29 6.50 -5.90
C VAL A 126 -21.35 7.05 -4.47
N VAL A 127 -20.43 6.66 -3.60
CA VAL A 127 -20.41 7.15 -2.21
C VAL A 127 -20.22 8.67 -2.16
N THR A 128 -19.37 9.25 -3.00
CA THR A 128 -19.17 10.70 -3.12
C THR A 128 -20.44 11.41 -3.58
N LYS A 129 -21.09 10.94 -4.66
CA LYS A 129 -22.34 11.54 -5.15
C LYS A 129 -23.46 11.51 -4.12
N ILE A 130 -23.58 10.39 -3.39
CA ILE A 130 -24.58 10.27 -2.35
C ILE A 130 -24.22 11.23 -1.20
N GLY A 131 -22.96 11.31 -0.79
CA GLY A 131 -22.52 12.24 0.27
C GLY A 131 -22.58 13.73 -0.09
N GLU A 132 -22.57 14.10 -1.37
CA GLU A 132 -22.73 15.50 -1.82
C GLU A 132 -24.18 16.00 -1.70
N THR A 133 -25.16 15.10 -1.84
CA THR A 133 -26.59 15.46 -1.85
C THR A 133 -27.33 15.10 -0.57
N HIS A 134 -26.68 14.37 0.34
CA HIS A 134 -27.29 13.80 1.52
C HIS A 134 -26.40 13.95 2.77
N THR A 135 -27.05 14.11 3.92
CA THR A 135 -26.38 14.29 5.21
C THR A 135 -25.87 12.96 5.78
N ALA A 136 -25.08 13.00 6.85
CA ALA A 136 -24.62 11.78 7.53
C ALA A 136 -25.79 10.91 8.05
N GLU A 137 -26.91 11.54 8.41
CA GLU A 137 -28.14 10.87 8.87
C GLU A 137 -28.85 10.13 7.73
N ASP A 138 -28.81 10.69 6.52
CA ASP A 138 -29.35 10.04 5.32
C ASP A 138 -28.51 8.81 4.92
N MET A 139 -27.18 8.84 5.14
CA MET A 139 -26.32 7.66 4.91
C MET A 139 -26.68 6.51 5.84
N GLU A 140 -26.99 6.80 7.10
CA GLU A 140 -27.37 5.81 8.10
C GLU A 140 -28.70 5.15 7.71
N GLN A 141 -29.70 5.94 7.31
CA GLN A 141 -30.97 5.41 6.80
C GLN A 141 -30.82 4.57 5.53
N ILE A 142 -29.94 4.97 4.61
CA ILE A 142 -29.63 4.15 3.41
C ILE A 142 -28.98 2.83 3.82
N GLY A 143 -28.04 2.85 4.79
CA GLY A 143 -27.42 1.65 5.33
C GLY A 143 -28.43 0.69 5.95
N ASP A 144 -29.33 1.20 6.78
CA ASP A 144 -30.39 0.42 7.42
C ASP A 144 -31.37 -0.14 6.38
N GLY A 145 -31.79 0.68 5.42
CA GLY A 145 -32.65 0.26 4.31
C GLY A 145 -32.00 -0.82 3.44
N MET A 146 -30.69 -0.72 3.18
CA MET A 146 -29.94 -1.76 2.47
C MET A 146 -29.88 -3.07 3.27
N ALA A 147 -29.68 -3.00 4.59
CA ALA A 147 -29.69 -4.19 5.43
C ALA A 147 -31.07 -4.88 5.43
N GLU A 148 -32.15 -4.12 5.47
CA GLU A 148 -33.51 -4.63 5.37
C GLU A 148 -33.76 -5.29 4.00
N LEU A 149 -33.36 -4.64 2.91
CA LEU A 149 -33.46 -5.19 1.56
C LEU A 149 -32.66 -6.48 1.39
N ILE A 150 -31.47 -6.58 1.99
CA ILE A 150 -30.69 -7.83 2.03
C ILE A 150 -31.44 -8.91 2.82
N GLY A 151 -32.09 -8.54 3.93
CA GLY A 151 -32.94 -9.44 4.70
C GLY A 151 -34.12 -9.98 3.89
N ILE A 152 -34.77 -9.13 3.08
CA ILE A 152 -35.84 -9.52 2.15
C ILE A 152 -35.28 -10.43 1.05
N LEU A 153 -34.15 -10.07 0.45
CA LEU A 153 -33.51 -10.88 -0.59
C LEU A 153 -33.15 -12.27 -0.07
N LYS A 154 -32.66 -12.37 1.17
CA LYS A 154 -32.40 -13.66 1.83
C LYS A 154 -33.67 -14.51 1.99
N LYS A 155 -34.80 -13.89 2.32
CA LYS A 155 -36.11 -14.58 2.40
C LYS A 155 -36.59 -15.03 1.02
N LEU A 156 -36.38 -14.23 -0.03
CA LEU A 156 -36.75 -14.59 -1.41
C LEU A 156 -35.84 -15.66 -2.02
N THR A 157 -34.58 -15.74 -1.57
CA THR A 157 -33.61 -16.76 -1.97
C THR A 157 -33.63 -17.99 -1.06
N ALA A 158 -34.55 -18.05 -0.08
CA ALA A 158 -34.79 -19.25 0.71
C ALA A 158 -35.29 -20.39 -0.20
N PRO A 159 -34.92 -21.65 0.09
CA PRO A 159 -35.24 -22.78 -0.78
C PRO A 159 -36.75 -22.95 -1.01
N GLU A 160 -37.58 -22.64 -0.02
CA GLU A 160 -39.04 -22.69 -0.12
C GLU A 160 -39.58 -21.61 -1.07
N ALA A 161 -39.07 -20.37 -0.99
CA ALA A 161 -39.48 -19.27 -1.86
C ALA A 161 -39.03 -19.52 -3.31
N LEU A 162 -37.79 -19.99 -3.50
CA LEU A 162 -37.29 -20.37 -4.82
C LEU A 162 -38.07 -21.54 -5.43
N ALA A 163 -38.45 -22.54 -4.62
CA ALA A 163 -39.29 -23.64 -5.09
C ALA A 163 -40.67 -23.16 -5.54
N LEU A 164 -41.33 -22.28 -4.77
CA LEU A 164 -42.60 -21.68 -5.17
C LEU A 164 -42.46 -20.84 -6.44
N LEU A 165 -41.41 -20.01 -6.56
CA LEU A 165 -41.16 -19.18 -7.73
C LEU A 165 -40.89 -20.02 -8.99
N ASN A 166 -40.07 -21.07 -8.88
CA ASN A 166 -39.80 -21.98 -10.00
C ASN A 166 -41.08 -22.72 -10.43
N ASN A 167 -41.81 -23.31 -9.48
CA ASN A 167 -43.05 -24.01 -9.77
C ASN A 167 -44.10 -23.09 -10.41
N ALA A 168 -44.19 -21.82 -9.96
CA ALA A 168 -45.08 -20.83 -10.54
C ALA A 168 -44.64 -20.37 -11.93
N ALA A 169 -43.33 -20.23 -12.17
CA ALA A 169 -42.76 -19.84 -13.46
C ALA A 169 -42.93 -20.93 -14.54
N ASP A 170 -43.05 -22.20 -14.15
CA ASP A 170 -43.32 -23.32 -15.05
C ASP A 170 -44.81 -23.47 -15.40
N LEU A 171 -45.72 -22.81 -14.66
CA LEU A 171 -47.17 -22.88 -14.91
C LEU A 171 -47.55 -22.50 -16.35
N PRO A 172 -47.07 -21.39 -16.93
CA PRO A 172 -47.40 -21.03 -18.32
C PRO A 172 -46.91 -22.05 -19.35
N ALA A 173 -45.81 -22.76 -19.09
CA ALA A 173 -45.28 -23.80 -19.98
C ALA A 173 -46.12 -25.09 -19.91
N SER A 174 -46.72 -25.37 -18.74
CA SER A 174 -47.60 -26.53 -18.50
C SER A 174 -49.07 -26.29 -18.86
N MET A 175 -49.49 -25.03 -19.07
CA MET A 175 -50.88 -24.66 -19.38
C MET A 175 -51.09 -24.43 -20.88
N ASP A 176 -51.81 -25.35 -21.55
CA ASP A 176 -52.28 -25.13 -22.92
C ASP A 176 -53.57 -24.27 -22.91
N LEU A 177 -53.39 -22.96 -22.75
CA LEU A 177 -54.47 -21.97 -22.77
C LEU A 177 -55.20 -21.93 -24.12
N SER A 178 -54.59 -22.43 -25.20
CA SER A 178 -55.21 -22.49 -26.54
C SER A 178 -56.32 -23.54 -26.62
N ARG A 179 -56.35 -24.50 -25.69
CA ARG A 179 -57.38 -25.55 -25.60
C ARG A 179 -58.43 -25.27 -24.53
N ALA A 180 -58.35 -24.14 -23.82
CA ALA A 180 -59.30 -23.78 -22.79
C ALA A 180 -60.70 -23.56 -23.38
N LYS A 181 -61.62 -24.51 -23.18
CA LYS A 181 -63.01 -24.39 -23.63
C LYS A 181 -63.85 -23.65 -22.59
N PRO A 182 -64.75 -22.74 -23.02
CA PRO A 182 -65.69 -22.10 -22.11
C PRO A 182 -66.56 -23.16 -21.43
N VAL A 183 -66.68 -23.05 -20.11
CA VAL A 183 -67.43 -23.98 -19.28
C VAL A 183 -68.82 -23.40 -19.01
N GLY A 184 -69.89 -24.11 -19.38
CA GLY A 184 -71.26 -23.69 -19.07
C GLY A 184 -71.60 -23.83 -17.57
N PRO A 185 -72.70 -23.22 -17.09
CA PRO A 185 -73.05 -23.17 -15.65
C PRO A 185 -73.10 -24.55 -14.96
N LEU A 186 -73.67 -25.55 -15.65
CA LEU A 186 -73.69 -26.95 -15.18
C LEU A 186 -72.30 -27.60 -15.19
N GLY A 187 -71.48 -27.31 -16.21
CA GLY A 187 -70.13 -27.83 -16.32
C GLY A 187 -69.17 -27.25 -15.28
N MET A 188 -69.45 -26.05 -14.78
CA MET A 188 -68.71 -25.40 -13.71
C MET A 188 -68.98 -26.10 -12.38
N PHE A 189 -70.25 -26.42 -12.10
CA PHE A 189 -70.63 -27.20 -10.92
C PHE A 189 -69.97 -28.58 -10.89
N TRP A 190 -69.90 -29.26 -12.03
CA TRP A 190 -69.22 -30.55 -12.13
C TRP A 190 -67.68 -30.43 -11.98
N ARG A 191 -67.06 -29.37 -12.50
CA ARG A 191 -65.62 -29.13 -12.35
C ARG A 191 -65.20 -28.76 -10.93
N LEU A 192 -66.07 -28.14 -10.15
CA LEU A 192 -65.83 -27.97 -8.70
C LEU A 192 -65.76 -29.32 -7.96
N GLY A 193 -66.27 -30.39 -8.56
CA GLY A 193 -66.16 -31.76 -8.06
C GLY A 193 -64.82 -32.44 -8.35
N ASP A 194 -64.04 -31.91 -9.29
CA ASP A 194 -62.78 -32.48 -9.77
C ASP A 194 -61.69 -32.43 -8.68
N PRO A 195 -60.93 -33.52 -8.45
CA PRO A 195 -59.87 -33.57 -7.44
C PRO A 195 -58.81 -32.46 -7.62
N ASP A 196 -58.38 -32.21 -8.85
CA ASP A 196 -57.29 -31.27 -9.14
C ASP A 196 -57.73 -29.82 -8.88
N VAL A 197 -59.00 -29.51 -9.21
CA VAL A 197 -59.61 -28.20 -8.95
C VAL A 197 -59.77 -27.97 -7.45
N LYS A 198 -60.14 -29.00 -6.68
CA LYS A 198 -60.26 -28.92 -5.22
C LYS A 198 -58.91 -28.72 -4.55
N GLU A 199 -57.86 -29.40 -5.01
CA GLU A 199 -56.49 -29.20 -4.50
C GLU A 199 -56.01 -27.76 -4.77
N GLY A 200 -56.18 -27.26 -6.00
CA GLY A 200 -55.85 -25.88 -6.32
C GLY A 200 -56.61 -24.85 -5.49
N MET A 201 -57.92 -25.06 -5.28
CA MET A 201 -58.73 -24.21 -4.39
C MET A 201 -58.27 -24.29 -2.93
N GLY A 202 -57.85 -25.47 -2.45
CA GLY A 202 -57.28 -25.65 -1.12
C GLY A 202 -56.01 -24.81 -0.91
N VAL A 203 -55.10 -24.84 -1.89
CA VAL A 203 -53.89 -23.99 -1.89
C VAL A 203 -54.26 -22.51 -1.89
N LEU A 204 -55.20 -22.08 -2.72
CA LEU A 204 -55.66 -20.68 -2.77
C LEU A 204 -56.28 -20.23 -1.44
N ILE A 205 -57.04 -21.08 -0.77
CA ILE A 205 -57.65 -20.77 0.53
C ILE A 205 -56.56 -20.64 1.60
N GLU A 206 -55.57 -21.54 1.62
CA GLU A 206 -54.49 -21.46 2.60
C GLU A 206 -53.61 -20.22 2.35
N LEU A 207 -53.27 -19.91 1.09
CA LEU A 207 -52.61 -18.65 0.73
C LEU A 207 -53.43 -17.43 1.18
N SER A 208 -54.74 -17.44 0.94
CA SER A 208 -55.63 -16.36 1.37
C SER A 208 -55.67 -16.21 2.89
N LYS A 209 -55.62 -17.32 3.63
CA LYS A 209 -55.57 -17.34 5.10
C LYS A 209 -54.22 -16.81 5.62
N SER A 210 -53.11 -17.20 5.01
CA SER A 210 -51.77 -16.68 5.35
C SER A 210 -51.67 -15.18 5.06
N LEU A 211 -52.19 -14.71 3.93
CA LEU A 211 -52.26 -13.28 3.61
C LEU A 211 -53.16 -12.52 4.59
N GLY A 212 -54.27 -13.12 5.02
CA GLY A 212 -55.14 -12.57 6.06
C GLY A 212 -54.45 -12.44 7.42
N ALA A 213 -53.56 -13.38 7.77
CA ALA A 213 -52.78 -13.34 9.00
C ALA A 213 -51.74 -12.19 9.03
N LEU A 214 -51.22 -11.77 7.87
CA LEU A 214 -50.31 -10.62 7.77
C LEU A 214 -50.97 -9.31 8.20
N LYS A 215 -52.30 -9.17 8.03
CA LYS A 215 -53.06 -7.99 8.50
C LYS A 215 -53.15 -7.89 10.03
N GLY A 216 -52.80 -8.95 10.76
CA GLY A 216 -52.80 -8.98 12.23
C GLY A 216 -51.54 -8.40 12.88
N ILE A 217 -50.51 -8.07 12.10
CA ILE A 217 -49.21 -7.62 12.62
C ILE A 217 -49.24 -6.13 13.06
N ASP A 218 -50.22 -5.35 12.60
CA ASP A 218 -50.44 -3.94 13.01
C ASP A 218 -51.31 -3.78 14.27
N LYS A 219 -51.63 -4.86 14.99
CA LYS A 219 -52.45 -4.78 16.21
C LYS A 219 -51.81 -5.51 17.39
N GLU A 220 -50.79 -4.90 17.96
CA GLU A 220 -50.49 -5.03 19.39
C GLU A 220 -50.24 -3.61 19.97
N PRO A 221 -50.88 -3.23 21.08
CA PRO A 221 -50.56 -2.00 21.82
C PRO A 221 -49.24 -2.12 22.61
#